data_AF-A0A497HJ24-F1
#
_entry.id   AF-A0A497HJ24-F1
#
_cell.length_a   1.000
_cell.length_b   1.000
_cell.length_c   1.000
_cell.angle_alpha   90.00
_cell.angle_beta   90.00
_cell.angle_gamma   90.00
#
_symmetry.space_group_name_H-M   'P 1'
#
loop_
_entity.id
_entity.type
_entity.pdbx_description
1 polymer ?
#
loop_
_entity_poly.entity_id
_entity_poly.type
_entity_poly.pdbx_seq_one_letter_code
_entity_poly.pdbx_strand_id
1 'polypeptide(L)' 'MKTYLKILFNSEGASPSEVKDQLMNMGFKATSGNYDFVYDWGEKDVKIEDLVWFADKVHSVLKGLKVYFSIETI' A
#
# COMPACT_ATOMS: atom_id res chain seq x y z
N MET A 1 -10.74 3.51 10.62
CA MET A 1 -10.71 3.59 9.13
C MET A 1 -9.58 2.70 8.63
N LYS A 2 -9.73 2.06 7.47
CA LYS A 2 -8.70 1.18 6.90
C LYS A 2 -8.43 1.52 5.45
N THR A 3 -7.15 1.54 5.08
CA THR A 3 -6.72 1.69 3.69
C THR A 3 -6.19 0.37 3.18
N TYR A 4 -6.67 -0.05 2.02
CA TYR A 4 -6.31 -1.30 1.36
C TYR A 4 -5.51 -1.02 0.10
N LEU A 5 -4.54 -1.90 -0.19
CA LEU A 5 -3.80 -1.90 -1.43
C LEU A 5 -4.01 -3.22 -2.17
N LYS A 6 -4.14 -3.10 -3.49
CA LYS A 6 -3.99 -4.19 -4.43
C LYS A 6 -2.81 -3.89 -5.33
N ILE A 7 -1.92 -4.86 -5.51
CA ILE A 7 -0.70 -4.74 -6.30
C ILE A 7 -0.81 -5.62 -7.53
N LEU A 8 -0.55 -5.03 -8.70
CA LEU A 8 -0.35 -5.77 -9.93
C LEU A 8 1.15 -5.82 -10.23
N PHE A 9 1.70 -7.03 -10.19
CA PHE A 9 3.12 -7.29 -10.39
C PHE A 9 3.49 -7.40 -11.87
N ASN A 10 4.72 -7.00 -12.17
CA ASN A 10 5.36 -7.16 -13.47
C ASN A 10 6.54 -8.15 -13.30
N SER A 11 6.69 -9.11 -14.21
CA SER A 11 7.79 -10.09 -14.16
C SER A 11 9.19 -9.45 -14.26
N GLU A 12 9.27 -8.26 -14.86
CA GLU A 12 10.52 -7.48 -15.01
C GLU A 12 10.72 -6.43 -13.90
N GLY A 13 9.84 -6.44 -12.89
CA GLY A 13 9.87 -5.58 -11.71
C GLY A 13 10.50 -6.25 -10.49
N ALA A 14 10.38 -5.58 -9.34
CA ALA A 14 10.80 -6.15 -8.07
C ALA A 14 9.97 -7.38 -7.71
N SER A 15 10.58 -8.31 -6.97
CA SER A 15 9.89 -9.52 -6.53
C SER A 15 8.72 -9.20 -5.59
N PRO A 16 7.64 -10.02 -5.54
CA PRO A 16 6.55 -9.83 -4.59
C PRO A 16 7.00 -9.78 -3.12
N SER A 17 8.03 -10.54 -2.76
CA SER A 17 8.62 -10.51 -1.42
C SER A 17 9.26 -9.16 -1.09
N GLU A 18 10.00 -8.57 -2.03
CA GLU A 18 10.64 -7.27 -1.83
C GLU A 18 9.60 -6.16 -1.70
N VAL A 19 8.58 -6.15 -2.56
CA VAL A 19 7.47 -5.19 -2.48
C VAL A 19 6.72 -5.33 -1.15
N LYS A 20 6.46 -6.56 -0.71
CA LYS A 20 5.84 -6.85 0.60
C LYS A 20 6.69 -6.26 1.73
N ASP A 21 8.00 -6.47 1.72
CA ASP A 21 8.88 -5.97 2.78
C ASP A 21 8.88 -4.43 2.84
N GLN A 22 8.92 -3.75 1.68
CA GLN A 22 8.83 -2.30 1.62
C GLN A 22 7.51 -1.76 2.20
N LEU A 23 6.37 -2.36 1.82
CA LEU A 23 5.05 -1.96 2.33
C LEU A 23 4.88 -2.26 3.81
N MET A 24 5.37 -3.41 4.29
CA MET A 24 5.32 -3.76 5.72
C MET A 24 6.18 -2.82 6.58
N ASN A 25 7.33 -2.37 6.09
CA ASN A 25 8.15 -1.36 6.76
C ASN A 25 7.43 -0.01 6.90
N MET A 26 6.48 0.29 6.01
CA MET A 26 5.61 1.47 6.09
C MET A 26 4.41 1.28 7.05
N GLY A 27 4.23 0.07 7.61
CA GLY A 27 3.17 -0.26 8.57
C GLY A 27 1.97 -0.98 7.98
N PHE A 28 2.00 -1.34 6.70
CA PHE A 28 0.99 -2.23 6.14
C PHE A 28 1.11 -3.64 6.73
N LYS A 29 -0.02 -4.34 6.80
CA LYS A 29 -0.08 -5.77 7.07
C LYS A 29 -0.47 -6.48 5.78
N ALA A 30 0.24 -7.55 5.44
CA ALA A 30 -0.15 -8.44 4.36
C ALA A 30 -1.46 -9.16 4.73
N THR A 31 -2.35 -9.35 3.76
CA THR A 31 -3.63 -10.04 3.95
C THR A 31 -3.86 -11.06 2.85
N SER A 32 -4.86 -11.91 3.04
CA SER A 32 -5.35 -12.83 2.00
C SER A 32 -6.78 -12.45 1.62
N GLY A 33 -7.10 -12.42 0.33
CA GLY A 33 -8.45 -12.18 -0.17
C GLY A 33 -8.48 -11.18 -1.31
N ASN A 34 -9.41 -10.24 -1.26
CA ASN A 34 -9.64 -9.28 -2.34
C ASN A 34 -8.55 -8.19 -2.45
N TYR A 35 -7.71 -8.04 -1.42
CA TYR A 35 -6.62 -7.07 -1.34
C TYR A 35 -5.36 -7.75 -0.80
N ASP A 36 -4.21 -7.22 -1.19
CA ASP A 36 -2.91 -7.78 -0.81
C ASP A 36 -2.43 -7.22 0.53
N PHE A 37 -2.76 -5.95 0.82
CA PHE A 37 -2.33 -5.26 2.03
C PHE A 37 -3.43 -4.40 2.65
N VAL A 38 -3.35 -4.21 3.97
CA VAL A 38 -4.18 -3.29 4.74
C VAL A 38 -3.34 -2.44 5.69
N TYR A 39 -3.66 -1.16 5.78
CA TYR A 39 -3.18 -0.22 6.78
C TYR A 39 -4.34 0.19 7.67
N ASP A 40 -4.17 0.03 8.98
CA ASP A 40 -5.19 0.40 9.97
C ASP A 40 -4.85 1.76 10.56
N TRP A 41 -5.71 2.74 10.32
CA TRP A 41 -5.55 4.09 10.88
C TRP A 41 -5.89 4.16 12.36
N GLY A 42 -6.48 3.09 12.93
CA GLY A 42 -6.97 3.06 14.29
C GLY A 42 -8.13 4.03 14.51
N GLU A 43 -8.11 4.69 15.66
CA GLU A 43 -9.12 5.67 16.11
C GLU A 43 -8.82 7.11 15.62
N LYS A 44 -7.86 7.29 14.70
CA LYS A 44 -7.54 8.61 14.16
C LYS A 44 -8.68 9.17 13.32
N ASP A 45 -8.97 10.46 13.51
CA ASP A 45 -9.79 11.25 12.59
C ASP A 45 -8.94 11.62 11.37
N VAL A 46 -9.10 10.85 10.29
CA VAL A 46 -8.28 10.95 9.07
C VAL A 46 -8.98 11.81 8.04
N LYS A 47 -8.33 12.88 7.59
CA LYS A 47 -8.86 13.79 6.58
C LYS A 47 -8.40 13.41 5.18
N ILE A 48 -9.02 14.01 4.16
CA ILE A 48 -8.68 13.77 2.77
C ILE A 48 -7.20 14.10 2.50
N GLU A 49 -6.69 15.19 3.09
CA GLU A 49 -5.29 15.59 2.93
C GLU A 49 -4.32 14.54 3.49
N ASP A 50 -4.68 13.88 4.58
CA ASP A 50 -3.88 12.79 5.16
C ASP A 50 -3.87 11.57 4.24
N LEU A 51 -5.01 11.25 3.61
CA LEU A 51 -5.12 10.14 2.65
C LEU A 51 -4.29 10.39 1.39
N VAL A 52 -4.33 11.62 0.85
CA VAL A 52 -3.52 12.00 -0.32
C VAL A 52 -2.03 11.96 0.03
N TRP A 53 -1.63 12.55 1.15
CA TRP A 53 -0.25 12.48 1.63
C TRP A 53 0.23 11.03 1.81
N PHE A 54 -0.63 10.15 2.33
CA PHE A 54 -0.30 8.74 2.51
C PHE A 54 -0.18 8.02 1.16
N ALA A 55 -1.05 8.30 0.20
CA ALA A 55 -0.93 7.79 -1.16
C ALA A 55 0.40 8.22 -1.82
N ASP A 56 0.85 9.46 -1.61
CA ASP A 56 2.15 9.94 -2.09
C ASP A 56 3.32 9.17 -1.45
N LYS A 57 3.20 8.80 -0.16
CA LYS A 57 4.20 7.96 0.50
C LYS A 57 4.23 6.55 -0.08
N VAL A 58 3.08 5.92 -0.29
CA VAL A 58 3.00 4.60 -0.96
C VAL A 58 3.62 4.68 -2.35
N HIS A 59 3.27 5.69 -3.14
CA HIS A 59 3.83 5.91 -4.47
C HIS A 59 5.36 6.04 -4.43
N SER A 60 5.88 6.82 -3.48
CA SER A 60 7.32 7.04 -3.32
C SER A 60 8.06 5.75 -2.93
N VAL A 61 7.49 4.94 -2.03
CA VAL A 61 8.07 3.66 -1.58
C VAL A 61 8.09 2.63 -2.72
N LEU A 62 7.06 2.62 -3.58
CA LEU A 62 6.97 1.68 -4.71
C LEU A 62 7.68 2.17 -5.98
N LYS A 63 8.23 3.39 -5.97
CA LYS A 63 8.89 3.99 -7.13
C LYS A 63 10.11 3.16 -7.53
N GLY A 64 10.20 2.83 -8.82
CA GLY A 64 11.30 2.02 -9.37
C GLY A 64 11.08 0.51 -9.27
N LEU A 65 10.10 0.04 -8.49
CA LEU A 65 9.79 -1.38 -8.36
C LEU A 65 8.98 -1.95 -9.54
N LYS A 66 8.54 -1.08 -10.46
CA LYS A 66 7.74 -1.41 -11.66
C LYS A 66 6.45 -2.20 -11.35
N VAL A 67 5.73 -1.77 -10.32
CA VAL A 67 4.40 -2.30 -9.99
C VAL A 67 3.32 -1.26 -10.24
N TYR A 68 2.12 -1.72 -10.54
CA TYR A 68 0.92 -0.89 -10.47
C TYR A 68 0.18 -1.18 -9.16
N PHE A 69 -0.51 -0.18 -8.61
CA PHE A 69 -1.29 -0.36 -7.41
C PHE A 69 -2.60 0.43 -7.46
N SER A 70 -3.61 -0.06 -6.75
CA SER A 70 -4.83 0.68 -6.43
C SER A 70 -4.94 0.85 -4.92
N ILE A 71 -5.38 2.02 -4.49
CA ILE A 71 -5.59 2.36 -3.08
C ILE A 71 -7.06 2.65 -2.84
N GLU A 72 -7.63 2.05 -1.80
CA GLU A 72 -9.02 2.22 -1.42
C GLU A 72 -9.11 2.40 0.10
N THR A 73 -9.89 3.36 0.57
CA THR A 73 -10.06 3.62 2.01
C THR A 73 -11.53 3.54 2.38
N ILE A 74 -11.84 2.71 3.38
CA ILE A 74 -13.19 2.42 3.89
C ILE A 74 -13.22 2.36 5.43
#